data_AF-A0A151RW22-F1
#
_entry.id   AF-A0A151RW22-F1
#
_cell.length_a   1.000
_cell.length_b   1.000
_cell.length_c   1.000
_cell.angle_alpha   90.00
_cell.angle_beta   90.00
_cell.angle_gamma   90.00
#
_symmetry.space_group_name_H-M   'P 1'
#
loop_
_entity.id
_entity.type
_entity.pdbx_description
1 polymer ?
#
loop_
_entity_poly.entity_id
_entity_poly.type
_entity_poly.pdbx_seq_one_letter_code
_entity_poly.pdbx_strand_id
1 'polypeptide(L)'
;MVHPDADQYKVIEEFCANMTGTLKEWYMSLGRVNQDNLHRTSIDEFLGGLQYHFLGESTLLDQIIRREYFEMRCCSLEKEDIDRHYQRMSQQFYQLNGMNDVSLKNTYVSSLPEELQEEMWRILQQSNKDVLQMTMEEIYQSSIAALDKICNQQRMFKKMINDQPKYKQV
;
A
#
# COMPACT_ATOMS: atom_id res chain seq x y z
N MET A 1 -24.82 10.61 6.81
CA MET A 1 -25.21 11.84 6.08
C MET A 1 -25.47 12.90 7.13
N VAL A 2 -24.66 13.97 7.17
CA VAL A 2 -24.86 15.09 8.09
C VAL A 2 -26.03 15.92 7.55
N HIS A 3 -27.04 16.19 8.38
CA HIS A 3 -28.13 17.09 7.99
C HIS A 3 -27.53 18.48 7.68
N PRO A 4 -27.86 19.10 6.54
CA PRO A 4 -27.23 20.35 6.10
C PRO A 4 -27.43 21.55 7.04
N ASP A 5 -28.38 21.45 7.98
CA ASP A 5 -28.67 22.46 9.00
C ASP A 5 -28.33 22.00 10.43
N ALA A 6 -27.58 20.90 10.58
CA ALA A 6 -27.23 20.39 11.90
C ALA A 6 -26.21 21.33 12.58
N ASP A 7 -26.58 21.81 13.75
CA ASP A 7 -25.69 22.57 14.63
C ASP A 7 -24.52 21.67 15.07
N GLN A 8 -23.34 21.90 14.50
CA GLN A 8 -22.14 21.09 14.76
C GLN A 8 -21.81 21.02 16.24
N TYR A 9 -22.06 22.11 16.98
CA TYR A 9 -21.87 22.12 18.42
C TYR A 9 -22.72 21.06 19.10
N LYS A 10 -24.01 21.03 18.79
CA LYS A 10 -24.95 20.06 19.36
C LYS A 10 -24.65 18.64 18.91
N VAL A 11 -24.21 18.45 17.67
CA VAL A 11 -23.81 17.12 17.17
C VAL A 11 -22.65 16.56 17.98
N ILE A 12 -21.61 17.38 18.21
CA ILE A 12 -20.44 16.94 18.99
C ILE A 12 -20.80 16.78 20.47
N GLU A 13 -21.61 17.68 21.02
CA GLU A 13 -22.11 17.60 22.40
C GLU A 13 -22.92 16.30 22.64
N GLU A 14 -23.89 16.00 21.77
CA GLU A 14 -24.69 14.77 21.85
C GLU A 14 -23.82 13.52 21.67
N PHE A 15 -22.86 13.57 20.75
CA PHE A 15 -21.90 12.48 20.58
C PHE A 15 -21.10 12.24 21.88
N CYS A 16 -20.58 13.29 22.51
CA CYS A 16 -19.84 13.22 23.77
C CYS A 16 -20.74 12.80 24.95
N ALA A 17 -22.01 13.18 24.95
CA ALA A 17 -23.00 12.77 25.94
C ALA A 17 -23.20 11.25 25.92
N ASN A 18 -23.25 10.66 24.72
CA ASN A 18 -23.48 9.23 24.48
C ASN A 18 -22.23 8.35 24.53
N MET A 19 -21.03 8.91 24.72
CA MET A 19 -19.83 8.13 24.95
C MET A 19 -19.96 7.25 26.20
N THR A 20 -19.30 6.08 26.18
CA THR A 20 -19.25 5.15 27.31
C THR A 20 -17.82 4.66 27.56
N GLY A 21 -17.55 4.13 28.76
CA GLY A 21 -16.25 3.56 29.12
C GLY A 21 -15.11 4.58 29.12
N THR A 22 -13.91 4.14 28.71
CA THR A 22 -12.67 4.96 28.71
C THR A 22 -12.82 6.28 27.96
N LEU A 23 -13.61 6.29 26.87
CA LEU A 23 -13.85 7.50 26.09
C LEU A 23 -14.68 8.53 26.88
N LYS A 24 -15.66 8.07 27.67
CA LYS A 24 -16.43 8.94 28.56
C LYS A 24 -15.59 9.45 29.74
N GLU A 25 -14.78 8.58 30.33
CA GLU A 25 -13.87 8.94 31.43
C GLU A 25 -12.88 10.03 31.00
N TRP A 26 -12.29 9.88 29.81
CA TRP A 26 -11.46 10.90 29.18
C TRP A 26 -12.20 12.22 29.00
N TYR A 27 -13.37 12.20 28.37
CA TYR A 27 -14.16 13.42 28.13
C TYR A 27 -14.48 14.15 29.45
N MET A 28 -14.85 13.40 30.50
CA MET A 28 -15.12 13.96 31.83
C MET A 28 -13.87 14.55 32.50
N SER A 29 -12.68 14.03 32.20
CA SER A 29 -11.41 14.53 32.73
C SER A 29 -10.96 15.89 32.16
N LEU A 30 -11.48 16.29 30.99
CA LEU A 30 -11.09 17.52 30.31
C LEU A 30 -11.48 18.80 31.08
N GLY A 31 -12.52 18.71 31.92
CA GLY A 31 -13.11 19.87 32.59
C GLY A 31 -13.96 20.75 31.67
N ARG A 32 -14.84 21.56 32.25
CA ARG A 32 -15.93 22.24 31.51
C ARG A 32 -15.47 23.16 30.37
N VAL A 33 -14.38 23.90 30.57
CA VAL A 33 -13.86 24.82 29.55
C VAL A 33 -13.35 24.06 28.32
N ASN A 34 -12.62 22.96 28.54
CA ASN A 34 -12.09 22.17 27.44
C ASN A 34 -13.19 21.34 26.75
N GLN A 35 -14.22 20.91 27.49
CA GLN A 35 -15.41 20.30 26.89
C GLN A 35 -16.14 21.29 25.97
N ASP A 36 -16.36 22.53 26.41
CA ASP A 36 -16.99 23.56 25.58
C ASP A 36 -16.14 23.91 24.35
N ASN A 37 -14.82 23.99 24.51
CA ASN A 37 -13.90 24.18 23.39
C ASN A 37 -13.98 23.01 22.40
N LEU A 38 -14.07 21.76 22.89
CA LEU A 38 -14.20 20.57 22.06
C LEU A 38 -15.49 20.60 21.23
N HIS A 39 -16.62 21.01 21.82
CA HIS A 39 -17.89 21.13 21.11
C HIS A 39 -17.87 22.21 20.02
N ARG A 40 -17.01 23.23 20.14
CA ARG A 40 -16.88 24.31 19.15
C ARG A 40 -15.99 23.95 17.96
N THR A 41 -15.32 22.79 17.99
CA THR A 41 -14.46 22.35 16.89
C THR A 41 -15.29 21.94 15.67
N SER A 42 -14.66 21.93 14.50
CA SER A 42 -15.27 21.29 13.32
C SER A 42 -15.35 19.77 13.53
N ILE A 43 -16.26 19.09 12.83
CA ILE A 43 -16.37 17.62 12.89
C ILE A 43 -15.03 16.95 12.54
N ASP A 44 -14.31 17.50 11.56
CA ASP A 44 -13.01 16.97 11.12
C ASP A 44 -11.94 17.11 12.21
N GLU A 45 -11.90 18.27 12.86
CA GLU A 45 -10.99 18.54 13.97
C GLU A 45 -11.32 17.71 15.21
N PHE A 46 -12.60 17.53 15.53
CA PHE A 46 -13.07 16.65 16.61
C PHE A 46 -12.63 15.19 16.39
N LEU A 47 -12.90 14.64 15.20
CA LEU A 47 -12.54 13.28 14.85
C LEU A 47 -11.02 13.10 14.79
N GLY A 48 -10.30 14.09 14.26
CA GLY A 48 -8.83 14.11 14.25
C GLY A 48 -8.25 14.15 15.66
N GLY A 49 -8.83 14.93 16.57
CA GLY A 49 -8.44 14.97 17.97
C GLY A 49 -8.68 13.66 18.72
N LEU A 50 -9.81 12.99 18.47
CA LEU A 50 -10.08 11.65 19.00
C LEU A 50 -9.09 10.61 18.47
N GLN A 51 -8.86 10.61 17.16
CA GLN A 51 -7.87 9.74 16.53
C GLN A 51 -6.50 9.96 17.16
N TYR A 52 -6.04 11.20 17.28
CA TYR A 52 -4.74 11.51 17.90
C TYR A 52 -4.68 11.08 19.36
N HIS A 53 -5.71 11.34 20.16
CA HIS A 53 -5.69 11.04 21.59
C HIS A 53 -5.67 9.54 21.88
N PHE A 54 -6.42 8.74 21.12
CA PHE A 54 -6.58 7.31 21.38
C PHE A 54 -5.69 6.41 20.53
N LEU A 55 -5.34 6.84 19.32
CA LEU A 55 -4.50 6.10 18.38
C LEU A 55 -3.10 6.70 18.26
N GLY A 56 -2.87 7.90 18.79
CA GLY A 56 -1.60 8.64 18.67
C GLY A 56 -1.45 9.36 17.34
N GLU A 57 -0.36 10.12 17.21
CA GLU A 57 0.24 10.39 15.90
C GLU A 57 0.70 9.05 15.31
N SER A 58 0.63 8.88 13.97
CA SER A 58 0.99 7.64 13.24
C SER A 58 2.01 6.82 14.01
N THR A 59 1.54 5.68 14.54
CA THR A 59 2.19 4.97 15.62
C THR A 59 3.62 4.62 15.23
N LEU A 60 4.53 4.46 16.20
CA LEU A 60 5.86 3.88 15.94
C LEU A 60 5.73 2.57 15.13
N LEU A 61 4.64 1.82 15.34
CA LEU A 61 4.32 0.63 14.57
C LEU A 61 4.01 0.94 13.10
N ASP A 62 3.22 1.96 12.79
CA ASP A 62 2.99 2.39 11.40
C ASP A 62 4.29 2.82 10.72
N GLN A 63 5.17 3.51 11.44
CA GLN A 63 6.49 3.89 10.94
C GLN A 63 7.37 2.67 10.67
N ILE A 64 7.33 1.67 11.55
CA ILE A 64 8.03 0.39 11.38
C ILE A 64 7.47 -0.37 10.18
N ILE A 65 6.15 -0.57 10.09
CA ILE A 65 5.50 -1.28 8.99
C ILE A 65 5.81 -0.58 7.67
N ARG A 66 5.72 0.74 7.64
CA ARG A 66 6.03 1.54 6.46
C ARG A 66 7.49 1.40 6.07
N ARG A 67 8.41 1.47 7.01
CA ARG A 67 9.84 1.23 6.77
C ARG A 67 10.10 -0.17 6.23
N GLU A 68 9.54 -1.20 6.88
CA GLU A 68 9.66 -2.59 6.44
C GLU A 68 9.18 -2.72 5.00
N TYR A 69 8.03 -2.15 4.64
CA TYR A 69 7.49 -2.16 3.29
C TYR A 69 8.46 -1.59 2.25
N PHE A 70 9.12 -0.46 2.56
CA PHE A 70 10.14 0.13 1.67
C PHE A 70 11.44 -0.67 1.59
N GLU A 71 11.74 -1.49 2.61
CA GLU A 71 12.93 -2.35 2.68
C GLU A 71 12.69 -3.75 2.11
N MET A 72 11.43 -4.15 1.87
CA MET A 72 11.09 -5.44 1.26
C MET A 72 11.70 -5.60 -0.13
N ARG A 73 12.31 -6.76 -0.41
CA ARG A 73 12.90 -7.12 -1.70
C ARG A 73 12.57 -8.57 -2.07
N CYS A 74 12.36 -8.80 -3.35
CA CYS A 74 12.34 -10.11 -3.98
C CYS A 74 13.64 -10.27 -4.77
N CYS A 75 14.43 -11.28 -4.43
CA CYS A 75 15.72 -11.54 -5.06
C CYS A 75 15.69 -12.80 -5.94
N SER A 76 14.50 -13.26 -6.31
CA SER A 76 14.29 -14.52 -7.03
C SER A 76 13.48 -14.27 -8.30
N LEU A 77 13.84 -14.97 -9.37
CA LEU A 77 13.06 -15.04 -10.61
C LEU A 77 12.15 -16.28 -10.63
N GLU A 78 12.09 -17.04 -9.55
CA GLU A 78 11.14 -18.15 -9.42
C GLU A 78 9.72 -17.61 -9.21
N LYS A 79 8.77 -18.12 -9.98
CA LYS A 79 7.37 -17.66 -9.92
C LYS A 79 6.79 -17.78 -8.51
N GLU A 80 7.05 -18.88 -7.81
CA GLU A 80 6.55 -19.12 -6.46
C GLU A 80 7.06 -18.09 -5.44
N ASP A 81 8.29 -17.60 -5.62
CA ASP A 81 8.87 -16.58 -4.74
C ASP A 81 8.29 -15.20 -5.04
N ILE A 82 8.06 -14.89 -6.32
CA ILE A 82 7.38 -13.66 -6.75
C ILE A 82 5.94 -13.64 -6.24
N ASP A 83 5.22 -14.77 -6.32
CA ASP A 83 3.86 -14.93 -5.80
C ASP A 83 3.82 -14.69 -4.28
N ARG A 84 4.73 -15.34 -3.54
CA ARG A 84 4.83 -15.15 -2.09
C ARG A 84 5.15 -13.71 -1.70
N HIS A 85 6.07 -13.09 -2.44
CA HIS A 85 6.44 -11.70 -2.24
C HIS A 85 5.27 -10.74 -2.52
N TYR A 86 4.54 -10.99 -3.62
CA TYR A 86 3.31 -10.26 -3.95
C TYR A 86 2.29 -10.37 -2.82
N GLN A 87 1.99 -11.57 -2.32
CA GLN A 87 1.02 -11.75 -1.24
C GLN A 87 1.40 -10.95 0.01
N ARG A 88 2.68 -10.98 0.41
CA ARG A 88 3.16 -10.24 1.58
C ARG A 88 3.11 -8.73 1.38
N MET A 89 3.56 -8.21 0.23
CA MET A 89 3.52 -6.76 -0.04
C MET A 89 2.08 -6.27 -0.23
N SER A 90 1.23 -7.02 -0.91
CA SER A 90 -0.18 -6.66 -1.12
C SER A 90 -0.91 -6.52 0.22
N GLN A 91 -0.67 -7.45 1.16
CA GLN A 91 -1.22 -7.35 2.51
C GLN A 91 -0.78 -6.06 3.22
N GLN A 92 0.52 -5.75 3.22
CA GLN A 92 1.03 -4.53 3.86
C GLN A 92 0.59 -3.25 3.15
N PHE A 93 0.45 -3.27 1.83
CA PHE A 93 -0.06 -2.15 1.04
C PHE A 93 -1.46 -1.72 1.53
N TYR A 94 -2.36 -2.68 1.78
CA TYR A 94 -3.69 -2.37 2.29
C TYR A 94 -3.68 -1.94 3.76
N GLN A 95 -2.79 -2.51 4.59
CA GLN A 95 -2.60 -2.07 5.98
C GLN A 95 -2.10 -0.63 6.07
N LEU A 96 -1.23 -0.21 5.14
CA LEU A 96 -0.70 1.15 5.04
C LEU A 96 -1.64 2.13 4.33
N ASN A 97 -2.90 1.76 4.12
CA ASN A 97 -3.89 2.57 3.42
C ASN A 97 -3.42 3.00 2.01
N GLY A 98 -2.75 2.10 1.28
CA GLY A 98 -2.09 2.37 0.00
C GLY A 98 -3.01 2.85 -1.13
N MET A 99 -4.33 2.76 -0.95
CA MET A 99 -5.28 3.42 -1.84
C MET A 99 -5.14 4.95 -1.82
N ASN A 100 -4.75 5.53 -0.68
CA ASN A 100 -4.50 6.97 -0.52
C ASN A 100 -3.02 7.35 -0.74
N ASP A 101 -2.15 6.35 -0.86
CA ASP A 101 -0.72 6.54 -1.12
C ASP A 101 -0.27 5.67 -2.31
N VAL A 102 -0.59 6.16 -3.50
CA VAL A 102 -0.27 5.48 -4.76
C VAL A 102 1.24 5.28 -4.97
N SER A 103 2.10 6.00 -4.24
CA SER A 103 3.56 5.83 -4.33
C SER A 103 4.01 4.43 -3.90
N LEU A 104 3.24 3.78 -3.02
CA LEU A 104 3.52 2.41 -2.55
C LEU A 104 3.44 1.36 -3.67
N LYS A 105 2.74 1.65 -4.77
CA LYS A 105 2.71 0.79 -5.97
C LYS A 105 4.08 0.76 -6.65
N ASN A 106 4.73 1.92 -6.78
CA ASN A 106 6.08 2.01 -7.32
C ASN A 106 7.09 1.30 -6.41
N THR A 107 6.89 1.35 -5.09
CA THR A 107 7.71 0.57 -4.15
C THR A 107 7.60 -0.94 -4.39
N TYR A 108 6.40 -1.46 -4.65
CA TYR A 108 6.24 -2.86 -5.04
C TYR A 108 7.01 -3.16 -6.32
N VAL A 109 6.92 -2.31 -7.35
CA VAL A 109 7.71 -2.49 -8.58
C VAL A 109 9.21 -2.51 -8.28
N SER A 110 9.73 -1.52 -7.55
CA SER A 110 11.14 -1.42 -7.18
C SER A 110 11.65 -2.54 -6.25
N SER A 111 10.73 -3.30 -5.64
CA SER A 111 11.08 -4.44 -4.80
C SER A 111 11.40 -5.72 -5.58
N LEU A 112 11.02 -5.80 -6.86
CA LEU A 112 11.23 -6.97 -7.72
C LEU A 112 12.69 -7.03 -8.23
N PRO A 113 13.15 -8.16 -8.79
CA PRO A 113 14.45 -8.22 -9.47
C PRO A 113 14.56 -7.22 -10.63
N GLU A 114 15.74 -6.63 -10.83
CA GLU A 114 15.98 -5.56 -11.81
C GLU A 114 15.61 -5.99 -13.23
N GLU A 115 15.97 -7.22 -13.62
CA GLU A 115 15.66 -7.79 -14.93
C GLU A 115 14.15 -7.87 -15.17
N LEU A 116 13.39 -8.15 -14.11
CA LEU A 116 11.94 -8.22 -14.16
C LEU A 116 11.32 -6.82 -14.24
N GLN A 117 11.86 -5.87 -13.47
CA GLN A 117 11.41 -4.47 -13.50
C GLN A 117 11.54 -3.89 -14.91
N GLU A 118 12.70 -4.04 -15.54
CA GLU A 118 12.94 -3.50 -16.89
C GLU A 118 11.95 -4.06 -17.91
N GLU A 119 11.76 -5.38 -17.93
CA GLU A 119 10.87 -6.01 -18.90
C GLU A 119 9.41 -5.65 -18.63
N MET A 120 9.01 -5.55 -17.36
CA MET A 120 7.67 -5.08 -16.99
C MET A 120 7.44 -3.64 -17.45
N TRP A 121 8.40 -2.73 -17.26
CA TRP A 121 8.28 -1.35 -17.74
C TRP A 121 8.19 -1.28 -19.28
N ARG A 122 8.92 -2.12 -20.02
CA ARG A 122 8.78 -2.22 -21.48
C ARG A 122 7.35 -2.63 -21.88
N ILE A 123 6.77 -3.62 -21.20
CA ILE A 123 5.39 -4.09 -21.47
C ILE A 123 4.37 -2.98 -21.16
N LEU A 124 4.52 -2.28 -20.03
CA LEU A 124 3.62 -1.20 -19.63
C LEU A 124 3.68 -0.01 -20.58
N GLN A 125 4.88 0.38 -21.03
CA GLN A 125 5.06 1.43 -22.04
C GLN A 125 4.40 1.06 -23.37
N GLN A 126 4.55 -0.19 -23.83
CA GLN A 126 3.91 -0.67 -25.06
C GLN A 126 2.38 -0.67 -24.99
N SER A 127 1.82 -0.86 -23.78
CA SER A 127 0.38 -0.89 -23.54
C SER A 127 -0.19 0.45 -23.04
N ASN A 128 0.64 1.50 -22.97
CA ASN A 128 0.28 2.83 -22.46
C ASN A 128 -0.41 2.77 -21.09
N LYS A 129 0.09 1.91 -20.18
CA LYS A 129 -0.43 1.74 -18.82
C LYS A 129 0.44 2.48 -17.82
N ASP A 130 -0.20 3.20 -16.91
CA ASP A 130 0.43 3.83 -15.75
C ASP A 130 0.22 2.99 -14.49
N VAL A 131 1.32 2.59 -13.85
CA VAL A 131 1.33 1.81 -12.60
C VAL A 131 0.49 2.48 -11.51
N LEU A 132 0.47 3.81 -11.46
CA LEU A 132 -0.29 4.54 -10.43
C LEU A 132 -1.81 4.34 -10.59
N GLN A 133 -2.29 4.07 -11.80
CA GLN A 133 -3.71 3.84 -12.10
C GLN A 133 -4.11 2.37 -12.01
N MET A 134 -3.14 1.45 -11.90
CA MET A 134 -3.37 0.02 -11.82
C MET A 134 -3.63 -0.46 -10.39
N THR A 135 -4.36 -1.54 -10.24
CA THR A 135 -4.48 -2.29 -8.99
C THR A 135 -3.20 -3.08 -8.69
N MET A 136 -2.98 -3.47 -7.42
CA MET A 136 -1.86 -4.33 -7.04
C MET A 136 -1.85 -5.65 -7.83
N GLU A 137 -3.03 -6.24 -8.06
CA GLU A 137 -3.19 -7.44 -8.88
C GLU A 137 -2.76 -7.21 -10.33
N GLU A 138 -3.16 -6.11 -10.95
CA GLU A 138 -2.75 -5.82 -12.34
C GLU A 138 -1.25 -5.58 -12.48
N ILE A 139 -0.60 -4.98 -11.47
CA ILE A 139 0.86 -4.81 -11.46
C ILE A 139 1.54 -6.17 -11.32
N TYR A 140 1.03 -7.04 -10.46
CA TYR A 140 1.51 -8.42 -10.34
C TYR A 140 1.31 -9.23 -11.63
N GLN A 141 0.16 -9.13 -12.29
CA GLN A 141 -0.03 -9.80 -13.59
C GLN A 141 0.96 -9.30 -14.65
N SER A 142 1.31 -8.01 -14.61
CA SER A 142 2.35 -7.44 -15.47
C SER A 142 3.73 -7.99 -15.16
N SER A 143 4.04 -8.25 -13.87
CA SER A 143 5.30 -8.88 -13.48
C SER A 143 5.37 -10.35 -13.92
N ILE A 144 4.27 -11.10 -13.81
CA ILE A 144 4.20 -12.48 -14.32
C ILE A 144 4.36 -12.53 -15.85
N ALA A 145 3.71 -11.62 -16.58
CA ALA A 145 3.85 -11.54 -18.03
C ALA A 145 5.30 -11.22 -18.45
N ALA A 146 5.98 -10.35 -17.71
CA ALA A 146 7.40 -10.05 -17.91
C ALA A 146 8.27 -11.29 -17.65
N LEU A 147 8.01 -12.02 -16.57
CA LEU A 147 8.74 -13.25 -16.24
C LEU A 147 8.58 -14.30 -17.35
N ASP A 148 7.35 -14.56 -17.78
CA ASP A 148 7.06 -15.52 -18.85
C ASP A 148 7.82 -15.16 -20.14
N LYS A 149 7.89 -13.87 -20.47
CA LYS A 149 8.64 -13.39 -21.63
C LYS A 149 10.14 -13.64 -21.50
N ILE A 150 10.73 -13.33 -20.34
CA ILE A 150 12.16 -13.60 -20.07
C ILE A 150 12.44 -15.11 -20.16
N CYS A 151 11.61 -15.95 -19.52
CA CYS A 151 11.77 -17.41 -19.55
C CYS A 151 11.62 -17.98 -20.97
N ASN A 152 10.73 -17.42 -21.79
CA ASN A 152 10.56 -17.81 -23.19
C ASN A 152 11.78 -17.44 -24.03
N GLN A 153 12.32 -16.23 -23.86
CA GLN A 153 13.55 -15.80 -24.53
C GLN A 153 14.73 -16.73 -24.17
N GLN A 154 14.92 -17.03 -22.89
CA GLN A 154 15.96 -17.97 -22.45
C GLN A 154 15.79 -19.37 -23.07
N ARG A 155 14.56 -19.89 -23.16
CA ARG A 155 14.28 -21.17 -23.82
C ARG A 155 14.64 -21.14 -25.30
N MET A 156 14.34 -20.04 -26.01
CA MET A 156 14.70 -19.89 -27.42
C MET A 156 16.22 -19.86 -27.61
N PHE A 157 16.95 -19.08 -26.81
CA PHE A 157 18.42 -19.03 -26.87
C PHE A 157 19.07 -20.39 -26.60
N LYS A 158 18.58 -21.13 -25.59
CA LYS A 158 19.07 -22.48 -25.29
C LYS A 158 18.90 -23.44 -26.49
N LYS A 159 17.77 -23.37 -27.20
CA LYS A 159 17.56 -24.17 -28.42
C LYS A 159 18.56 -23.79 -29.52
N MET A 160 18.72 -22.50 -29.79
CA MET A 160 19.66 -22.02 -30.82
C MET A 160 21.11 -22.46 -30.55
N ILE A 161 21.55 -22.45 -29.29
CA ILE A 161 22.89 -22.91 -28.89
C ILE A 161 23.03 -24.43 -29.08
N ASN A 162 22.02 -25.20 -28.66
CA ASN A 162 22.03 -26.66 -28.78
C ASN A 162 21.98 -27.15 -30.23
N ASP A 163 21.33 -26.37 -31.11
CA ASP A 163 21.21 -26.67 -32.54
C ASP A 163 22.44 -26.23 -33.36
N GLN A 164 23.46 -25.60 -32.73
CA GLN A 164 24.71 -25.31 -33.45
C GLN A 164 25.49 -26.62 -33.71
N PRO A 165 25.93 -26.87 -34.96
CA PRO A 165 26.75 -28.03 -35.26
C PRO A 165 28.05 -27.91 -34.47
N LYS A 166 28.37 -28.94 -33.67
CA LYS A 166 29.70 -29.07 -33.05
C LYS A 166 30.72 -29.13 -34.18
N TYR A 167 31.40 -28.01 -34.45
CA TYR A 167 32.53 -28.00 -35.37
C TYR A 167 33.55 -29.00 -34.86
N LYS A 168 33.63 -30.16 -35.51
CA LYS A 168 34.74 -31.10 -35.32
C LYS A 168 35.97 -30.41 -35.89
N GLN A 169 36.89 -30.02 -35.02
CA GLN A 169 38.24 -29.68 -35.44
C GLN A 169 38.84 -30.97 -36.04
N VAL A 170 39.15 -30.92 -37.33
CA VAL A 170 39.93 -31.92 -38.07
C VAL A 170 41.29 -31.32 -38.32
#